data_AF-E4ZVK7-F1
#
_entry.id   AF-E4ZVK7-F1
#
_cell.length_a   1.000
_cell.length_b   1.000
_cell.length_c   1.000
_cell.angle_alpha   90.00
_cell.angle_beta   90.00
_cell.angle_gamma   90.00
#
_symmetry.space_group_name_H-M   'P 1'
#
loop_
_entity.id
_entity.type
_entity.pdbx_description
1 polymer ?
#
loop_
_entity_poly.entity_id
_entity_poly.type
_entity_poly.pdbx_seq_one_letter_code
_entity_poly.pdbx_strand_id
1 'polypeptide(L)'
;MLAPSFRLRSPTPRSLFHTSRWWISAPPRRALLAQSTRCFAQKVAEAQTGAGTNTPVPSDAQPSKIKSPFYFEAGYALFAKRPSRPFPPPFLSLPSTSFSEPLSTHDKSRDRRPRVNGDMIRGVTNGDDAVLVNESFIAANDGVGAWATREKGHAALWSRLILHFWALEVKGASYSPTSPPDPVAYLQTAYDLTKKATTEPNEWHGTTTVCGALLTSDEQKPGHPILYVTQLGDSQILVIRPSSKEVIYKTQEQWHWFDCPRQLGTNSPDTPNENAIMDRIEIAEEDIVLAMTDGVVDNLWEHEVVENVLDSLEKWRGENETENQTYSDGMRFVAERLVNAARTIAQDPFAESPYMEKAVDEGLSIEGGKLDDISVVAAQCKRRKG
;
A
#
# COMPACT_ATOMS: atom_id res chain seq x y z
N MET A 1 66.17 -8.80 5.25
CA MET A 1 66.48 -10.25 5.21
C MET A 1 65.16 -10.98 5.00
N LEU A 2 64.82 -11.26 3.74
CA LEU A 2 64.87 -12.58 3.09
C LEU A 2 63.61 -13.43 3.35
N ALA A 3 62.70 -13.39 2.38
CA ALA A 3 61.60 -14.32 2.18
C ALA A 3 62.11 -15.62 1.52
N PRO A 4 61.49 -16.79 1.75
CA PRO A 4 61.81 -18.01 1.01
C PRO A 4 60.86 -18.25 -0.17
N SER A 5 61.48 -18.43 -1.33
CA SER A 5 60.91 -18.86 -2.60
C SER A 5 60.64 -20.37 -2.63
N PHE A 6 59.51 -20.80 -3.22
CA PHE A 6 59.34 -22.17 -3.72
C PHE A 6 59.11 -22.17 -5.23
N ARG A 7 60.03 -22.83 -5.95
CA ARG A 7 60.03 -23.02 -7.40
C ARG A 7 59.23 -24.27 -7.78
N LEU A 8 58.40 -24.12 -8.81
CA LEU A 8 57.81 -25.19 -9.61
C LEU A 8 58.90 -25.95 -10.39
N ARG A 9 58.73 -27.28 -10.49
CA ARG A 9 59.42 -28.14 -11.47
C ARG A 9 58.40 -29.00 -12.21
N SER A 10 58.32 -28.80 -13.52
CA SER A 10 57.84 -29.77 -14.51
C SER A 10 58.99 -30.71 -14.89
N PRO A 11 58.67 -31.90 -15.46
CA PRO A 11 59.30 -32.25 -16.73
C PRO A 11 58.34 -32.87 -17.76
N THR A 12 58.81 -32.81 -19.00
CA THR A 12 58.17 -33.00 -20.32
C THR A 12 58.23 -34.46 -20.83
N PRO A 13 58.08 -34.79 -22.14
CA PRO A 13 56.94 -35.57 -22.67
C PRO A 13 57.37 -36.93 -23.28
N ARG A 14 56.40 -37.82 -23.58
CA ARG A 14 56.64 -38.96 -24.49
C ARG A 14 55.45 -39.23 -25.43
N SER A 15 55.83 -39.75 -26.58
CA SER A 15 55.21 -39.72 -27.90
C SER A 15 54.21 -40.84 -28.22
N LEU A 16 53.27 -40.48 -29.09
CA LEU A 16 52.58 -41.21 -30.19
C LEU A 16 52.99 -42.67 -30.47
N PHE A 17 51.98 -43.54 -30.64
CA PHE A 17 51.94 -44.61 -31.66
C PHE A 17 50.48 -44.98 -32.04
N HIS A 18 50.38 -45.70 -33.17
CA HIS A 18 49.34 -45.68 -34.21
C HIS A 18 48.22 -46.75 -34.08
N THR A 19 47.08 -46.43 -34.73
CA THR A 19 46.11 -47.28 -35.48
C THR A 19 45.37 -48.46 -34.82
N SER A 20 44.03 -48.46 -34.95
CA SER A 20 43.33 -49.33 -35.92
C SER A 20 41.82 -49.03 -35.97
N ARG A 21 41.27 -49.03 -37.19
CA ARG A 21 39.86 -48.87 -37.53
C ARG A 21 39.17 -50.24 -37.42
N TRP A 22 37.99 -50.28 -36.81
CA TRP A 22 36.98 -51.31 -37.06
C TRP A 22 35.63 -50.62 -37.31
N TRP A 23 35.07 -50.88 -38.48
CA TRP A 23 33.74 -50.44 -38.91
C TRP A 23 32.71 -51.48 -38.50
N ILE A 24 31.68 -51.07 -37.75
CA ILE A 24 30.43 -51.82 -37.64
C ILE A 24 29.29 -50.81 -37.80
N SER A 25 28.40 -51.11 -38.74
CA SER A 25 27.29 -50.27 -39.21
C SER A 25 25.95 -50.62 -38.54
N ALA A 26 25.11 -49.57 -38.39
CA ALA A 26 23.64 -49.50 -38.23
C ALA A 26 23.07 -49.48 -36.79
N PRO A 27 21.86 -48.89 -36.53
CA PRO A 27 20.93 -48.11 -37.37
C PRO A 27 20.62 -46.68 -36.78
N PRO A 28 19.72 -45.84 -37.35
CA PRO A 28 19.68 -44.41 -37.00
C PRO A 28 18.94 -44.18 -35.68
N ARG A 29 19.61 -43.53 -34.71
CA ARG A 29 18.93 -42.97 -33.54
C ARG A 29 18.22 -41.69 -33.97
N ARG A 30 16.88 -41.70 -33.89
CA ARG A 30 16.03 -40.51 -33.93
C ARG A 30 16.62 -39.44 -33.00
N ALA A 31 17.01 -38.31 -33.56
CA ALA A 31 17.25 -37.10 -32.79
C ALA A 31 15.92 -36.71 -32.13
N LEU A 32 15.83 -36.91 -30.81
CA LEU A 32 14.85 -36.18 -30.01
C LEU A 32 15.29 -34.72 -30.04
N LEU A 33 14.60 -33.93 -30.86
CA LEU A 33 14.61 -32.48 -30.76
C LEU A 33 14.30 -32.13 -29.31
N ALA A 34 15.31 -31.70 -28.57
CA ALA A 34 15.10 -31.01 -27.32
C ALA A 34 14.22 -29.80 -27.65
N GLN A 35 12.95 -29.87 -27.28
CA GLN A 35 12.06 -28.72 -27.33
C GLN A 35 12.68 -27.69 -26.40
N SER A 36 13.34 -26.71 -27.01
CA SER A 36 13.69 -25.44 -26.38
C SER A 36 12.44 -24.95 -25.66
N THR A 37 12.40 -25.11 -24.34
CA THR A 37 11.47 -24.41 -23.47
C THR A 37 11.67 -22.93 -23.79
N ARG A 38 10.71 -22.36 -24.51
CA ARG A 38 10.65 -20.92 -24.76
C ARG A 38 10.68 -20.27 -23.39
N CYS A 39 11.82 -19.72 -23.00
CA CYS A 39 11.89 -18.75 -21.93
C CYS A 39 10.99 -17.61 -22.39
N PHE A 40 9.80 -17.52 -21.79
CA PHE A 40 9.04 -16.29 -21.86
C PHE A 40 9.96 -15.22 -21.25
N ALA A 41 10.49 -14.34 -22.09
CA ALA A 41 11.01 -13.08 -21.61
C ALA A 41 9.91 -12.48 -20.73
N GLN A 42 10.19 -12.37 -19.44
CA GLN A 42 9.30 -11.73 -18.47
C GLN A 42 9.01 -10.35 -19.05
N LYS A 43 7.76 -10.09 -19.47
CA LYS A 43 7.35 -8.72 -19.79
C LYS A 43 7.72 -7.88 -18.57
N VAL A 44 8.44 -6.77 -18.79
CA VAL A 44 8.63 -5.75 -17.76
C VAL A 44 7.25 -5.47 -17.19
N ALA A 45 7.10 -5.68 -15.89
CA ALA A 45 5.80 -5.63 -15.24
C ALA A 45 5.23 -4.22 -15.42
N GLU A 46 4.11 -4.09 -16.15
CA GLU A 46 3.49 -2.80 -16.43
C GLU A 46 2.96 -2.20 -15.12
N ALA A 47 3.23 -0.91 -14.91
CA ALA A 47 2.71 -0.15 -13.78
C ALA A 47 1.16 -0.14 -13.83
N GLN A 48 0.53 -0.25 -12.65
CA GLN A 48 -0.93 -0.34 -12.54
C GLN A 48 -1.49 0.95 -11.95
N THR A 49 -2.52 1.50 -12.58
CA THR A 49 -3.27 2.65 -12.06
C THR A 49 -4.67 2.20 -11.64
N GLY A 50 -5.19 2.77 -10.56
CA GLY A 50 -6.56 2.51 -10.10
C GLY A 50 -7.16 3.75 -9.45
N ALA A 51 -8.47 3.93 -9.57
CA ALA A 51 -9.18 5.01 -8.89
C ALA A 51 -10.64 4.61 -8.61
N GLY A 52 -11.24 5.24 -7.60
CA GLY A 52 -12.63 5.00 -7.24
C GLY A 52 -13.13 5.93 -6.15
N THR A 53 -14.43 5.90 -5.89
CA THR A 53 -15.09 6.73 -4.86
C THR A 53 -15.29 5.99 -3.54
N ASN A 54 -15.39 4.66 -3.58
CA ASN A 54 -15.52 3.83 -2.38
C ASN A 54 -14.75 2.53 -2.52
N THR A 55 -14.32 1.96 -1.40
CA THR A 55 -13.69 0.65 -1.39
C THR A 55 -14.73 -0.48 -1.37
N PRO A 56 -14.46 -1.63 -2.00
CA PRO A 56 -15.42 -2.73 -2.05
C PRO A 56 -15.81 -3.24 -0.65
N VAL A 57 -17.11 -3.37 -0.42
CA VAL A 57 -17.70 -3.98 0.79
C VAL A 57 -18.46 -5.28 0.44
N PRO A 58 -18.61 -6.22 1.38
CA PRO A 58 -19.48 -7.39 1.20
C PRO A 58 -20.92 -6.98 0.88
N SER A 59 -21.61 -7.75 0.04
CA SER A 59 -23.02 -7.47 -0.35
C SER A 59 -24.01 -7.57 0.81
N ASP A 60 -23.65 -8.33 1.85
CA ASP A 60 -24.40 -8.54 3.09
C ASP A 60 -23.93 -7.63 4.24
N ALA A 61 -23.01 -6.69 3.96
CA ALA A 61 -22.49 -5.79 4.96
C ALA A 61 -23.62 -4.93 5.55
N GLN A 62 -23.86 -5.08 6.85
CA GLN A 62 -24.81 -4.24 7.57
C GLN A 62 -24.37 -2.77 7.48
N PRO A 63 -25.30 -1.81 7.25
CA PRO A 63 -24.98 -0.39 7.27
C PRO A 63 -24.38 0.00 8.63
N SER A 64 -23.52 1.03 8.63
CA SER A 64 -22.94 1.53 9.87
C SER A 64 -24.07 1.95 10.81
N LYS A 65 -23.99 1.52 12.08
CA LYS A 65 -24.95 1.93 13.12
C LYS A 65 -24.72 3.36 13.59
N ILE A 66 -23.58 3.95 13.20
CA ILE A 66 -23.09 5.23 13.70
C ILE A 66 -23.77 6.37 12.95
N LYS A 67 -24.64 7.07 13.67
CA LYS A 67 -25.36 8.27 13.22
C LYS A 67 -24.54 9.53 13.49
N SER A 68 -23.26 9.53 13.12
CA SER A 68 -22.50 10.78 13.16
C SER A 68 -23.20 11.79 12.24
N PRO A 69 -23.42 13.04 12.68
CA PRO A 69 -23.96 14.08 11.81
C PRO A 69 -22.99 14.41 10.68
N PHE A 70 -21.72 14.01 10.78
CA PHE A 70 -20.72 14.20 9.75
C PHE A 70 -20.28 12.89 9.10
N TYR A 71 -19.90 12.99 7.85
CA TYR A 71 -19.39 11.89 7.04
C TYR A 71 -18.39 12.40 5.99
N PHE A 72 -17.60 11.49 5.45
CA PHE A 72 -16.70 11.73 4.34
C PHE A 72 -17.39 11.45 3.00
N GLU A 73 -17.37 12.45 2.12
CA GLU A 73 -17.43 12.23 0.67
C GLU A 73 -16.01 12.05 0.19
N ALA A 74 -15.67 10.89 -0.38
CA ALA A 74 -14.28 10.53 -0.58
C ALA A 74 -14.02 9.87 -1.93
N GLY A 75 -12.75 9.86 -2.31
CA GLY A 75 -12.24 9.17 -3.48
C GLY A 75 -10.78 8.83 -3.28
N TYR A 76 -10.30 7.87 -4.06
CA TYR A 76 -8.92 7.42 -4.00
C TYR A 76 -8.36 7.25 -5.40
N ALA A 77 -7.05 7.38 -5.50
CA ALA A 77 -6.28 7.11 -6.70
C ALA A 77 -4.97 6.43 -6.32
N LEU A 78 -4.48 5.59 -7.24
CA LEU A 78 -3.45 4.60 -7.00
C LEU A 78 -2.53 4.52 -8.22
N PHE A 79 -1.24 4.44 -7.97
CA PHE A 79 -0.22 4.04 -8.93
C PHE A 79 0.71 3.04 -8.26
N ALA A 80 0.86 1.85 -8.85
CA ALA A 80 1.81 0.85 -8.37
C ALA A 80 3.05 0.85 -9.26
N LYS A 81 4.24 0.96 -8.65
CA LYS A 81 5.51 0.82 -9.39
C LYS A 81 5.68 -0.58 -9.98
N ARG A 82 5.03 -1.58 -9.37
CA ARG A 82 4.96 -2.96 -9.85
C ARG A 82 3.69 -3.67 -9.36
N PRO A 83 3.23 -4.73 -10.04
CA PRO A 83 2.11 -5.53 -9.56
C PRO A 83 2.39 -6.14 -8.19
N SER A 84 1.37 -6.12 -7.31
CA SER A 84 1.40 -6.76 -6.00
C SER A 84 1.70 -8.24 -6.11
N ARG A 85 2.43 -8.78 -5.14
CA ARG A 85 2.53 -10.24 -5.00
C ARG A 85 1.13 -10.81 -4.70
N PRO A 86 0.64 -11.81 -5.46
CA PRO A 86 -0.65 -12.41 -5.19
C PRO A 86 -0.73 -12.90 -3.74
N PHE A 87 -1.89 -12.69 -3.11
CA PHE A 87 -2.09 -13.16 -1.75
C PHE A 87 -2.00 -14.69 -1.71
N PRO A 88 -1.30 -15.26 -0.74
CA PRO A 88 -1.13 -16.70 -0.66
C PRO A 88 -2.37 -17.37 -0.06
N PRO A 89 -2.54 -18.70 -0.20
CA PRO A 89 -3.52 -19.45 0.57
C PRO A 89 -3.29 -19.31 2.09
N PRO A 90 -4.36 -19.20 2.91
CA PRO A 90 -5.77 -19.37 2.56
C PRO A 90 -6.48 -18.09 2.04
N PHE A 91 -5.76 -16.96 1.95
CA PHE A 91 -6.37 -15.66 1.67
C PHE A 91 -6.89 -15.51 0.25
N LEU A 92 -6.14 -16.02 -0.72
CA LEU A 92 -6.57 -16.11 -2.10
C LEU A 92 -6.12 -17.44 -2.68
N SER A 93 -7.11 -18.23 -3.10
CA SER A 93 -6.89 -19.50 -3.78
C SER A 93 -7.47 -19.39 -5.19
N LEU A 94 -6.60 -19.14 -6.17
CA LEU A 94 -7.00 -19.27 -7.57
C LEU A 94 -7.27 -20.77 -7.84
N PRO A 95 -8.38 -21.15 -8.49
CA PRO A 95 -8.59 -22.54 -8.88
C PRO A 95 -7.45 -23.01 -9.74
N SER A 96 -7.12 -24.29 -9.56
CA SER A 96 -6.24 -25.04 -10.45
C SER A 96 -6.63 -24.78 -11.90
N THR A 97 -5.64 -24.63 -12.78
CA THR A 97 -5.86 -24.59 -14.22
C THR A 97 -6.05 -26.00 -14.80
N SER A 98 -5.98 -27.04 -13.96
CA SER A 98 -6.11 -28.43 -14.33
C SER A 98 -7.50 -28.97 -13.96
N PHE A 99 -8.21 -29.43 -15.00
CA PHE A 99 -9.50 -30.12 -14.85
C PHE A 99 -9.38 -31.52 -14.26
N SER A 100 -8.17 -32.09 -14.20
CA SER A 100 -7.91 -33.47 -13.78
C SER A 100 -7.35 -33.59 -12.36
N GLU A 101 -7.21 -32.49 -11.61
CA GLU A 101 -6.80 -32.58 -10.20
C GLU A 101 -7.97 -33.00 -9.29
N PRO A 102 -7.80 -34.01 -8.42
CA PRO A 102 -8.84 -34.48 -7.50
C PRO A 102 -9.33 -33.42 -6.49
N LEU A 103 -8.55 -32.35 -6.30
CA LEU A 103 -8.86 -31.20 -5.44
C LEU A 103 -9.22 -29.94 -6.24
N SER A 104 -9.48 -30.07 -7.54
CA SER A 104 -9.78 -28.93 -8.40
C SER A 104 -11.07 -28.24 -7.96
N THR A 105 -11.01 -26.93 -7.74
CA THR A 105 -12.16 -26.11 -7.32
C THR A 105 -12.86 -25.44 -8.50
N HIS A 106 -12.80 -26.04 -9.70
CA HIS A 106 -13.43 -25.49 -10.92
C HIS A 106 -14.94 -25.28 -10.77
N ASP A 107 -15.63 -26.12 -9.99
CA ASP A 107 -17.09 -26.12 -9.85
C ASP A 107 -17.63 -25.10 -8.82
N LYS A 108 -16.74 -24.41 -8.08
CA LYS A 108 -17.16 -23.38 -7.11
C LYS A 108 -17.21 -22.02 -7.79
N SER A 109 -18.28 -21.26 -7.54
CA SER A 109 -18.39 -19.85 -7.95
C SER A 109 -17.16 -19.08 -7.42
N ARG A 110 -16.30 -18.64 -8.35
CA ARG A 110 -15.00 -18.00 -8.05
C ARG A 110 -15.21 -16.54 -7.68
N ASP A 111 -15.67 -16.27 -6.48
CA ASP A 111 -15.38 -14.97 -5.91
C ASP A 111 -13.86 -14.88 -5.73
N ARG A 112 -13.19 -14.12 -6.61
CA ARG A 112 -11.74 -13.93 -6.61
C ARG A 112 -11.29 -12.89 -5.57
N ARG A 113 -12.22 -12.37 -4.76
CA ARG A 113 -11.90 -11.43 -3.69
C ARG A 113 -11.17 -12.16 -2.56
N PRO A 114 -10.07 -11.59 -2.05
CA PRO A 114 -9.37 -12.18 -0.91
C PRO A 114 -10.26 -12.27 0.33
N ARG A 115 -10.09 -13.35 1.11
CA ARG A 115 -10.88 -13.62 2.32
C ARG A 115 -10.01 -13.94 3.53
N VAL A 116 -10.49 -13.63 4.72
CA VAL A 116 -9.91 -14.06 5.99
C VAL A 116 -11.05 -14.41 6.95
N ASN A 117 -10.94 -15.55 7.63
CA ASN A 117 -12.00 -16.08 8.51
C ASN A 117 -13.40 -16.21 7.85
N GLY A 118 -13.45 -16.36 6.52
CA GLY A 118 -14.70 -16.43 5.74
C GLY A 118 -15.18 -15.08 5.21
N ASP A 119 -14.70 -13.97 5.78
CA ASP A 119 -15.07 -12.61 5.39
C ASP A 119 -14.19 -12.07 4.27
N MET A 120 -14.74 -11.17 3.45
CA MET A 120 -13.98 -10.46 2.42
C MET A 120 -13.01 -9.45 3.06
N ILE A 121 -11.74 -9.48 2.65
CA ILE A 121 -10.73 -8.50 3.07
C ILE A 121 -11.08 -7.13 2.45
N ARG A 122 -11.33 -6.13 3.32
CA ARG A 122 -11.86 -4.79 2.97
C ARG A 122 -10.77 -3.82 2.56
N GLY A 123 -11.06 -2.94 1.59
CA GLY A 123 -10.19 -1.88 1.02
C GLY A 123 -9.70 -2.18 -0.42
N VAL A 124 -8.60 -1.59 -0.87
CA VAL A 124 -7.95 -1.88 -2.17
C VAL A 124 -6.43 -2.00 -2.00
N THR A 125 -5.80 -2.89 -2.77
CA THR A 125 -4.34 -3.09 -2.81
C THR A 125 -3.73 -2.27 -3.95
N ASN A 126 -2.57 -1.65 -3.75
CA ASN A 126 -1.81 -0.93 -4.77
C ASN A 126 -0.32 -1.25 -4.65
N GLY A 127 0.19 -2.20 -5.45
CA GLY A 127 1.56 -2.68 -5.23
C GLY A 127 1.69 -3.31 -3.84
N ASP A 128 2.55 -2.78 -2.98
CA ASP A 128 2.64 -3.18 -1.58
C ASP A 128 1.77 -2.34 -0.62
N ASP A 129 1.19 -1.23 -1.10
CA ASP A 129 0.25 -0.38 -0.36
C ASP A 129 -1.16 -0.97 -0.25
N ALA A 130 -1.92 -0.43 0.70
CA ALA A 130 -3.36 -0.62 0.82
C ALA A 130 -4.10 0.67 1.23
N VAL A 131 -5.29 0.90 0.66
CA VAL A 131 -6.17 2.02 1.04
C VAL A 131 -7.56 1.55 1.48
N LEU A 132 -8.20 2.33 2.36
CA LEU A 132 -9.59 2.19 2.76
C LEU A 132 -10.34 3.50 2.57
N VAL A 133 -11.55 3.40 2.04
CA VAL A 133 -12.52 4.49 2.01
C VAL A 133 -13.84 4.00 2.58
N ASN A 134 -14.28 4.64 3.66
CA ASN A 134 -15.59 4.52 4.29
C ASN A 134 -16.09 5.90 4.72
N GLU A 135 -17.41 6.01 4.98
CA GLU A 135 -18.07 7.25 5.38
C GLU A 135 -17.52 7.93 6.64
N SER A 136 -16.88 7.20 7.55
CA SER A 136 -16.34 7.76 8.80
C SER A 136 -14.87 7.43 9.01
N PHE A 137 -14.25 6.65 8.13
CA PHE A 137 -12.87 6.20 8.32
C PHE A 137 -12.17 6.04 6.99
N ILE A 138 -11.05 6.74 6.84
CA ILE A 138 -10.14 6.59 5.71
C ILE A 138 -8.77 6.17 6.21
N ALA A 139 -8.02 5.44 5.39
CA ALA A 139 -6.66 5.02 5.73
C ALA A 139 -5.82 4.73 4.48
N ALA A 140 -4.51 4.92 4.62
CA ALA A 140 -3.51 4.51 3.66
C ALA A 140 -2.33 3.86 4.42
N ASN A 141 -2.02 2.62 4.08
CA ASN A 141 -0.94 1.85 4.69
C ASN A 141 0.07 1.51 3.61
N ASP A 142 1.33 1.86 3.79
CA ASP A 142 2.41 1.46 2.89
C ASP A 142 3.08 0.18 3.42
N GLY A 143 3.15 -0.83 2.54
CA GLY A 143 3.81 -2.09 2.84
C GLY A 143 5.27 -2.07 2.41
N VAL A 144 6.19 -2.37 3.33
CA VAL A 144 7.64 -2.29 3.06
C VAL A 144 8.05 -3.25 1.94
N GLY A 145 8.34 -2.70 0.76
CA GLY A 145 8.56 -3.47 -0.47
C GLY A 145 9.76 -4.45 -0.43
N ALA A 146 10.72 -4.26 0.48
CA ALA A 146 11.86 -5.16 0.65
C ALA A 146 11.45 -6.62 0.95
N TRP A 147 10.27 -6.85 1.53
CA TRP A 147 9.74 -8.19 1.77
C TRP A 147 9.54 -9.01 0.50
N ALA A 148 9.34 -8.38 -0.67
CA ALA A 148 9.19 -9.10 -1.93
C ALA A 148 10.43 -9.92 -2.33
N THR A 149 11.59 -9.62 -1.74
CA THR A 149 12.83 -10.40 -1.94
C THR A 149 12.84 -11.72 -1.16
N ARG A 150 11.93 -11.91 -0.20
CA ARG A 150 11.86 -13.10 0.65
C ARG A 150 10.75 -14.03 0.18
N GLU A 151 11.02 -15.33 0.20
CA GLU A 151 10.06 -16.35 -0.24
C GLU A 151 8.71 -16.25 0.49
N LYS A 152 8.71 -16.03 1.81
CA LYS A 152 7.50 -15.84 2.61
C LYS A 152 7.06 -14.38 2.78
N GLY A 153 7.72 -13.43 2.11
CA GLY A 153 7.43 -12.01 2.27
C GLY A 153 6.26 -11.52 1.40
N HIS A 154 5.28 -10.90 2.05
CA HIS A 154 4.04 -10.39 1.48
C HIS A 154 3.65 -9.06 2.15
N ALA A 155 4.33 -7.97 1.79
CA ALA A 155 4.03 -6.63 2.31
C ALA A 155 2.60 -6.19 1.97
N ALA A 156 2.18 -6.36 0.70
CA ALA A 156 0.80 -6.15 0.26
C ALA A 156 -0.26 -6.90 1.08
N LEU A 157 0.06 -8.07 1.66
CA LEU A 157 -0.88 -8.80 2.51
C LEU A 157 -0.98 -8.14 3.89
N TRP A 158 0.16 -7.76 4.45
CA TRP A 158 0.26 -7.13 5.77
C TRP A 158 -0.42 -5.77 5.80
N SER A 159 -0.11 -4.88 4.86
CA SER A 159 -0.76 -3.56 4.73
C SER A 159 -2.28 -3.70 4.65
N ARG A 160 -2.75 -4.67 3.84
CA ARG A 160 -4.16 -4.98 3.61
C ARG A 160 -4.89 -5.58 4.81
N LEU A 161 -4.27 -6.51 5.54
CA LEU A 161 -4.88 -7.16 6.68
C LEU A 161 -5.01 -6.22 7.87
N ILE A 162 -3.98 -5.41 8.16
CA ILE A 162 -4.07 -4.41 9.22
C ILE A 162 -5.21 -3.44 8.91
N LEU A 163 -5.25 -2.91 7.69
CA LEU A 163 -6.32 -2.01 7.24
C LEU A 163 -7.72 -2.67 7.33
N HIS A 164 -7.84 -3.94 6.97
CA HIS A 164 -9.08 -4.69 7.07
C HIS A 164 -9.56 -4.84 8.50
N PHE A 165 -8.72 -5.36 9.41
CA PHE A 165 -9.11 -5.57 10.81
C PHE A 165 -9.32 -4.23 11.52
N TRP A 166 -8.52 -3.22 11.23
CA TRP A 166 -8.69 -1.88 11.81
C TRP A 166 -10.04 -1.27 11.43
N ALA A 167 -10.45 -1.42 10.16
CA ALA A 167 -11.78 -1.03 9.70
C ALA A 167 -12.93 -1.81 10.37
N LEU A 168 -12.69 -3.06 10.79
CA LEU A 168 -13.66 -3.85 11.53
C LEU A 168 -13.79 -3.37 12.97
N GLU A 169 -12.67 -3.13 13.65
CA GLU A 169 -12.63 -2.59 15.02
C GLU A 169 -13.28 -1.21 15.09
N VAL A 170 -12.94 -0.31 14.16
CA VAL A 170 -13.57 1.03 14.06
C VAL A 170 -15.08 0.92 13.82
N LYS A 171 -15.53 -0.03 12.98
CA LYS A 171 -16.96 -0.22 12.70
C LYS A 171 -17.70 -0.85 13.90
N GLY A 172 -17.04 -1.73 14.64
CA GLY A 172 -17.59 -2.42 15.80
C GLY A 172 -17.56 -1.57 17.07
N ALA A 173 -16.68 -0.57 17.13
CA ALA A 173 -16.56 0.35 18.23
C ALA A 173 -17.85 1.13 18.47
N SER A 174 -18.28 1.15 19.72
CA SER A 174 -19.31 2.05 20.22
C SER A 174 -18.64 3.03 21.16
N TYR A 175 -18.56 4.28 20.75
CA TYR A 175 -18.07 5.36 21.58
C TYR A 175 -19.21 6.31 21.96
N SER A 176 -19.03 6.97 23.09
CA SER A 176 -19.98 7.92 23.65
C SER A 176 -19.22 9.19 24.06
N PRO A 177 -19.94 10.29 24.33
CA PRO A 177 -19.45 11.43 25.10
C PRO A 177 -18.43 11.10 26.21
N THR A 178 -18.76 10.12 27.04
CA THR A 178 -17.99 9.76 28.24
C THR A 178 -16.94 8.68 27.98
N SER A 179 -16.89 8.14 26.77
CA SER A 179 -15.96 7.10 26.34
C SER A 179 -15.59 7.38 24.88
N PRO A 180 -14.64 8.29 24.63
CA PRO A 180 -14.25 8.67 23.27
C PRO A 180 -13.67 7.46 22.51
N PRO A 181 -13.59 7.54 21.17
CA PRO A 181 -12.88 6.54 20.40
C PRO A 181 -11.45 6.36 20.89
N ASP A 182 -10.96 5.12 20.85
CA ASP A 182 -9.56 4.79 21.11
C ASP A 182 -8.98 4.07 19.88
N PRO A 183 -8.60 4.83 18.83
CA PRO A 183 -8.11 4.23 17.60
C PRO A 183 -6.79 3.47 17.76
N VAL A 184 -5.98 3.79 18.78
CA VAL A 184 -4.74 3.07 19.08
C VAL A 184 -5.07 1.66 19.58
N ALA A 185 -6.02 1.51 20.49
CA ALA A 185 -6.50 0.20 20.92
C ALA A 185 -7.14 -0.61 19.78
N TYR A 186 -7.87 0.07 18.87
CA TYR A 186 -8.44 -0.57 17.67
C TYR A 186 -7.33 -1.08 16.73
N LEU A 187 -6.29 -0.26 16.53
CA LEU A 187 -5.13 -0.61 15.73
C LEU A 187 -4.31 -1.75 16.38
N GLN A 188 -4.17 -1.75 17.71
CA GLN A 188 -3.53 -2.85 18.45
C GLN A 188 -4.26 -4.17 18.20
N THR A 189 -5.57 -4.19 18.36
CA THR A 189 -6.38 -5.38 18.10
C THR A 189 -6.23 -5.84 16.65
N ALA A 190 -6.24 -4.90 15.69
CA ALA A 190 -6.02 -5.19 14.28
C ALA A 190 -4.64 -5.79 13.99
N TYR A 191 -3.59 -5.30 14.65
CA TYR A 191 -2.24 -5.82 14.57
C TYR A 191 -2.17 -7.27 15.09
N ASP A 192 -2.76 -7.55 16.25
CA ASP A 192 -2.78 -8.89 16.83
C ASP A 192 -3.56 -9.90 15.97
N LEU A 193 -4.71 -9.48 15.41
CA LEU A 193 -5.47 -10.29 14.45
C LEU A 193 -4.69 -10.55 13.16
N THR A 194 -3.95 -9.56 12.66
CA THR A 194 -3.08 -9.72 11.50
C THR A 194 -1.97 -10.73 11.75
N LYS A 195 -1.29 -10.64 12.90
CA LYS A 195 -0.27 -11.62 13.30
C LYS A 195 -0.84 -13.02 13.36
N LYS A 196 -2.02 -13.19 13.98
CA LYS A 196 -2.69 -14.48 14.05
C LYS A 196 -3.00 -15.05 12.66
N ALA A 197 -3.61 -14.24 11.80
CA ALA A 197 -3.98 -14.64 10.44
C ALA A 197 -2.77 -15.00 9.58
N THR A 198 -1.62 -14.35 9.81
CA THR A 198 -0.39 -14.55 9.03
C THR A 198 0.56 -15.59 9.64
N THR A 199 0.25 -16.15 10.82
CA THR A 199 1.05 -17.20 11.46
C THR A 199 0.44 -18.59 11.25
N GLU A 200 -0.90 -18.69 11.20
CA GLU A 200 -1.62 -19.95 11.03
C GLU A 200 -2.57 -19.90 9.83
N PRO A 201 -2.67 -20.96 8.99
CA PRO A 201 -1.92 -22.22 9.02
C PRO A 201 -0.53 -22.12 8.38
N ASN A 202 -0.27 -21.05 7.64
CA ASN A 202 0.98 -20.78 6.95
C ASN A 202 1.56 -19.47 7.46
N GLU A 203 2.87 -19.46 7.67
CA GLU A 203 3.60 -18.28 8.11
C GLU A 203 3.94 -17.37 6.93
N TRP A 204 3.46 -16.13 6.97
CA TRP A 204 3.70 -15.09 5.97
C TRP A 204 4.23 -13.82 6.64
N HIS A 205 5.35 -13.33 6.15
CA HIS A 205 6.04 -12.19 6.74
C HIS A 205 5.76 -10.90 5.98
N GLY A 206 5.90 -9.79 6.67
CA GLY A 206 5.66 -8.47 6.13
C GLY A 206 5.65 -7.43 7.22
N THR A 207 5.78 -6.18 6.82
CA THR A 207 5.66 -5.01 7.67
C THR A 207 5.01 -3.89 6.88
N THR A 208 4.39 -2.95 7.59
CA THR A 208 3.67 -1.84 6.97
C THR A 208 3.66 -0.64 7.90
N THR A 209 3.73 0.55 7.33
CA THR A 209 3.33 1.79 8.01
C THR A 209 1.80 1.87 8.04
N VAL A 210 1.27 2.73 8.90
CA VAL A 210 -0.18 2.94 8.97
C VAL A 210 -0.49 4.42 9.16
N CYS A 211 -1.45 4.93 8.39
CA CYS A 211 -2.05 6.22 8.67
C CYS A 211 -3.57 6.14 8.46
N GLY A 212 -4.34 6.65 9.41
CA GLY A 212 -5.79 6.59 9.39
C GLY A 212 -6.45 7.77 10.08
N ALA A 213 -7.66 8.08 9.65
CA ALA A 213 -8.44 9.22 10.11
C ALA A 213 -9.88 8.78 10.35
N LEU A 214 -10.32 8.84 11.62
CA LEU A 214 -11.68 8.56 12.07
C LEU A 214 -12.44 9.86 12.33
N LEU A 215 -13.51 10.08 11.57
CA LEU A 215 -14.39 11.23 11.70
C LEU A 215 -15.54 10.95 12.66
N THR A 216 -15.68 11.82 13.65
CA THR A 216 -16.79 11.83 14.62
C THR A 216 -17.37 13.24 14.76
N SER A 217 -18.29 13.43 15.70
CA SER A 217 -18.73 14.75 16.13
C SER A 217 -18.48 14.95 17.62
N ASP A 218 -18.36 16.19 18.06
CA ASP A 218 -18.44 16.55 19.47
C ASP A 218 -19.90 16.62 19.96
N GLU A 219 -20.06 17.05 21.21
CA GLU A 219 -21.34 17.17 21.90
C GLU A 219 -22.02 18.54 21.75
N GLN A 220 -21.38 19.48 21.05
CA GLN A 220 -21.91 20.83 20.93
C GLN A 220 -23.20 20.84 20.09
N LYS A 221 -23.98 21.92 20.20
CA LYS A 221 -25.19 22.12 19.41
C LYS A 221 -25.12 23.50 18.72
N PRO A 222 -24.90 23.55 17.40
CA PRO A 222 -24.71 22.40 16.49
C PRO A 222 -23.39 21.68 16.74
N GLY A 223 -23.36 20.34 16.55
CA GLY A 223 -22.13 19.56 16.74
C GLY A 223 -21.07 19.98 15.73
N HIS A 224 -19.80 19.86 16.12
CA HIS A 224 -18.61 20.12 15.33
C HIS A 224 -17.91 18.81 14.93
N PRO A 225 -17.33 18.73 13.72
CA PRO A 225 -16.62 17.54 13.29
C PRO A 225 -15.27 17.43 14.01
N ILE A 226 -15.01 16.24 14.55
CA ILE A 226 -13.77 15.90 15.24
C ILE A 226 -13.08 14.78 14.47
N LEU A 227 -11.80 14.96 14.20
CA LEU A 227 -10.97 13.99 13.52
C LEU A 227 -10.00 13.35 14.52
N TYR A 228 -10.05 12.03 14.65
CA TYR A 228 -9.04 11.26 15.35
C TYR A 228 -8.08 10.71 14.31
N VAL A 229 -6.86 11.25 14.28
CA VAL A 229 -5.79 10.82 13.39
C VAL A 229 -4.92 9.83 14.13
N THR A 230 -4.55 8.72 13.50
CA THR A 230 -3.66 7.72 14.09
C THR A 230 -2.64 7.27 13.07
N GLN A 231 -1.37 7.31 13.47
CA GLN A 231 -0.26 7.11 12.55
C GLN A 231 0.91 6.39 13.23
N LEU A 232 1.58 5.54 12.46
CA LEU A 232 2.88 4.96 12.78
C LEU A 232 3.66 4.77 11.48
N GLY A 233 4.81 5.42 11.37
CA GLY A 233 5.65 5.46 10.18
C GLY A 233 5.63 6.83 9.49
N ASP A 234 5.78 6.84 8.18
CA ASP A 234 6.00 8.02 7.32
C ASP A 234 4.86 8.30 6.32
N SER A 235 3.87 7.41 6.19
CA SER A 235 2.59 7.74 5.53
C SER A 235 1.89 8.87 6.27
N GLN A 236 1.31 9.86 5.59
CA GLN A 236 0.84 11.10 6.20
C GLN A 236 -0.67 11.33 6.10
N ILE A 237 -1.20 12.02 7.12
CA ILE A 237 -2.51 12.68 7.06
C ILE A 237 -2.29 14.19 7.00
N LEU A 238 -2.93 14.84 6.01
CA LEU A 238 -2.92 16.29 5.82
C LEU A 238 -4.35 16.82 5.79
N VAL A 239 -4.63 17.87 6.56
CA VAL A 239 -5.94 18.53 6.60
C VAL A 239 -5.80 19.93 6.04
N ILE A 240 -6.56 20.22 4.97
CA ILE A 240 -6.55 21.50 4.26
C ILE A 240 -7.93 22.14 4.40
N ARG A 241 -7.96 23.44 4.68
CA ARG A 241 -9.18 24.25 4.66
C ARG A 241 -9.23 25.05 3.36
N PRO A 242 -10.06 24.66 2.37
CA PRO A 242 -10.06 25.33 1.07
C PRO A 242 -10.51 26.79 1.12
N SER A 243 -11.33 27.18 2.10
CA SER A 243 -11.85 28.54 2.23
C SER A 243 -10.79 29.57 2.63
N SER A 244 -9.83 29.19 3.49
CA SER A 244 -8.69 30.02 3.89
C SER A 244 -7.39 29.68 3.15
N LYS A 245 -7.35 28.57 2.41
CA LYS A 245 -6.14 28.02 1.76
C LYS A 245 -5.03 27.67 2.77
N GLU A 246 -5.42 27.24 3.97
CA GLU A 246 -4.49 26.92 5.06
C GLU A 246 -4.41 25.42 5.32
N VAL A 247 -3.24 24.98 5.76
CA VAL A 247 -3.03 23.66 6.36
C VAL A 247 -3.46 23.74 7.83
N ILE A 248 -4.50 22.99 8.18
CA ILE A 248 -5.04 22.93 9.54
C ILE A 248 -4.25 21.96 10.40
N TYR A 249 -3.80 20.85 9.79
CA TYR A 249 -3.11 19.79 10.49
C TYR A 249 -2.26 18.96 9.53
N LYS A 250 -1.13 18.47 10.02
CA LYS A 250 -0.27 17.51 9.35
C LYS A 250 0.34 16.58 10.38
N THR A 251 0.38 15.29 10.06
CA THR A 251 1.07 14.31 10.91
C THR A 251 2.59 14.40 10.82
N GLN A 252 3.27 14.12 11.92
CA GLN A 252 4.73 14.07 11.97
C GLN A 252 5.23 12.65 11.66
N GLU A 253 6.10 12.51 10.66
CA GLU A 253 6.73 11.24 10.29
C GLU A 253 7.55 10.64 11.44
N GLN A 254 7.61 9.32 11.50
CA GLN A 254 8.28 8.57 12.55
C GLN A 254 9.32 7.62 11.95
N TRP A 255 10.56 7.77 12.40
CA TRP A 255 11.72 7.06 11.84
C TRP A 255 12.52 6.36 12.94
N HIS A 256 13.16 5.24 12.59
CA HIS A 256 14.28 4.70 13.36
C HIS A 256 15.60 5.33 12.88
N TRP A 257 15.73 5.49 11.57
CA TRP A 257 16.77 6.24 10.85
C TRP A 257 16.23 6.58 9.44
N PHE A 258 17.00 7.36 8.67
CA PHE A 258 16.60 7.76 7.32
C PHE A 258 16.21 6.55 6.44
N ASP A 259 15.06 6.67 5.74
CA ASP A 259 14.47 5.64 4.87
C ASP A 259 14.17 4.30 5.59
N CYS A 260 14.06 4.35 6.93
CA CYS A 260 13.58 3.25 7.76
C CYS A 260 12.51 3.76 8.73
N PRO A 261 11.25 3.86 8.27
CA PRO A 261 10.17 4.33 9.11
C PRO A 261 9.90 3.34 10.24
N ARG A 262 9.22 3.81 11.29
CA ARG A 262 8.55 2.89 12.21
C ARG A 262 7.53 2.08 11.42
N GLN A 263 7.40 0.80 11.72
CA GLN A 263 6.58 -0.10 10.91
C GLN A 263 6.00 -1.23 11.75
N LEU A 264 4.75 -1.60 11.53
CA LEU A 264 4.12 -2.73 12.20
C LEU A 264 4.41 -4.01 11.42
N GLY A 265 4.94 -5.04 12.10
CA GLY A 265 4.89 -6.39 11.55
C GLY A 265 5.95 -7.35 12.04
N THR A 266 6.37 -8.25 11.14
CA THR A 266 7.32 -9.32 11.44
C THR A 266 8.67 -8.75 11.86
N ASN A 267 9.16 -9.14 13.04
CA ASN A 267 10.45 -8.71 13.62
C ASN A 267 10.61 -7.19 13.79
N SER A 268 9.52 -6.42 13.70
CA SER A 268 9.56 -5.01 14.09
C SER A 268 9.53 -4.90 15.61
N PRO A 269 10.31 -3.98 16.22
CA PRO A 269 10.16 -3.63 17.61
C PRO A 269 8.91 -2.78 17.88
N ASP A 270 8.29 -2.22 16.83
CA ASP A 270 7.19 -1.28 16.99
C ASP A 270 5.85 -1.99 17.24
N THR A 271 5.08 -1.44 18.19
CA THR A 271 3.70 -1.86 18.44
C THR A 271 2.77 -0.66 18.48
N PRO A 272 1.47 -0.82 18.14
CA PRO A 272 0.52 0.27 18.19
C PRO A 272 0.46 0.96 19.55
N ASN A 273 0.33 0.20 20.65
CA ASN A 273 0.21 0.77 21.99
C ASN A 273 1.45 1.56 22.46
N GLU A 274 2.64 1.20 22.00
CA GLU A 274 3.88 1.82 22.46
C GLU A 274 4.35 2.96 21.54
N ASN A 275 3.99 2.92 20.26
CA ASN A 275 4.61 3.78 19.25
C ASN A 275 3.64 4.54 18.37
N ALA A 276 2.37 4.13 18.25
CA ALA A 276 1.43 4.87 17.43
C ALA A 276 1.10 6.21 18.10
N ILE A 277 1.05 7.27 17.29
CA ILE A 277 0.65 8.60 17.72
C ILE A 277 -0.82 8.78 17.34
N MET A 278 -1.61 9.32 18.28
CA MET A 278 -3.00 9.67 18.05
C MET A 278 -3.25 11.12 18.43
N ASP A 279 -3.78 11.87 17.46
CA ASP A 279 -4.10 13.28 17.60
C ASP A 279 -5.60 13.50 17.39
N ARG A 280 -6.20 14.29 18.28
CA ARG A 280 -7.61 14.70 18.19
C ARG A 280 -7.67 16.14 17.68
N ILE A 281 -8.18 16.32 16.46
CA ILE A 281 -8.19 17.60 15.76
C ILE A 281 -9.64 18.06 15.54
N GLU A 282 -9.91 19.33 15.80
CA GLU A 282 -11.18 19.95 15.44
C GLU A 282 -11.10 20.47 14.01
N ILE A 283 -12.01 20.02 13.15
CA ILE A 283 -12.07 20.43 11.75
C ILE A 283 -13.39 21.14 11.47
N ALA A 284 -13.53 21.73 10.29
CA ALA A 284 -14.73 22.37 9.81
C ALA A 284 -15.41 21.53 8.71
N GLU A 285 -16.67 21.84 8.45
CA GLU A 285 -17.33 21.39 7.22
C GLU A 285 -16.56 21.90 6.00
N GLU A 286 -16.53 21.10 4.94
CA GLU A 286 -15.78 21.34 3.70
C GLU A 286 -14.25 21.23 3.81
N ASP A 287 -13.68 21.03 5.00
CA ASP A 287 -12.26 20.69 5.15
C ASP A 287 -11.96 19.37 4.41
N ILE A 288 -10.79 19.32 3.78
CA ILE A 288 -10.28 18.18 3.03
C ILE A 288 -9.27 17.44 3.89
N VAL A 289 -9.48 16.14 4.05
CA VAL A 289 -8.56 15.23 4.72
C VAL A 289 -7.93 14.33 3.66
N LEU A 290 -6.60 14.36 3.57
CA LEU A 290 -5.81 13.49 2.72
C LEU A 290 -5.15 12.41 3.56
N ALA A 291 -5.22 11.15 3.13
CA ALA A 291 -4.37 10.06 3.61
C ALA A 291 -3.48 9.60 2.46
N MET A 292 -2.16 9.62 2.67
CA MET A 292 -1.18 9.48 1.59
C MET A 292 0.00 8.61 2.04
N THR A 293 0.53 7.79 1.14
CA THR A 293 1.79 7.05 1.38
C THR A 293 3.03 7.90 1.06
N ASP A 294 4.21 7.41 1.43
CA ASP A 294 5.49 8.08 1.20
C ASP A 294 5.73 8.40 -0.28
N GLY A 295 5.22 7.57 -1.19
CA GLY A 295 5.26 7.80 -2.64
C GLY A 295 4.72 9.16 -3.10
N VAL A 296 3.90 9.84 -2.28
CA VAL A 296 3.53 11.25 -2.50
C VAL A 296 4.54 12.21 -1.85
N VAL A 297 4.74 12.08 -0.54
CA VAL A 297 5.44 13.08 0.28
C VAL A 297 6.96 13.07 0.09
N ASP A 298 7.50 12.00 -0.50
CA ASP A 298 8.89 11.93 -0.96
C ASP A 298 9.10 12.63 -2.32
N ASN A 299 8.02 12.87 -3.07
CA ASN A 299 8.06 13.41 -4.43
C ASN A 299 7.39 14.77 -4.60
N LEU A 300 6.66 15.26 -3.59
CA LEU A 300 6.02 16.58 -3.61
C LEU A 300 6.20 17.27 -2.26
N TRP A 301 6.60 18.53 -2.27
CA TRP A 301 6.59 19.35 -1.05
C TRP A 301 5.16 19.65 -0.62
N GLU A 302 4.98 19.95 0.67
CA GLU A 302 3.66 20.24 1.25
C GLU A 302 2.91 21.35 0.49
N HIS A 303 3.61 22.41 0.10
CA HIS A 303 2.99 23.53 -0.62
C HIS A 303 2.48 23.11 -2.01
N GLU A 304 3.18 22.21 -2.70
CA GLU A 304 2.75 21.67 -4.00
C GLU A 304 1.53 20.76 -3.85
N VAL A 305 1.48 19.95 -2.79
CA VAL A 305 0.30 19.14 -2.45
C VAL A 305 -0.91 20.04 -2.25
N VAL A 306 -0.76 21.10 -1.45
CA VAL A 306 -1.83 22.07 -1.17
C VAL A 306 -2.29 22.77 -2.44
N GLU A 307 -1.36 23.30 -3.24
CA GLU A 307 -1.67 23.97 -4.51
C GLU A 307 -2.41 23.02 -5.46
N ASN A 308 -1.92 21.79 -5.63
CA ASN A 308 -2.55 20.79 -6.49
C ASN A 308 -4.00 20.49 -6.05
N VAL A 309 -4.23 20.33 -4.75
CA VAL A 309 -5.58 20.08 -4.21
C VAL A 309 -6.51 21.26 -4.48
N LEU A 310 -6.08 22.48 -4.18
CA LEU A 310 -6.91 23.68 -4.36
C LEU A 310 -7.24 23.92 -5.83
N ASP A 311 -6.25 23.80 -6.72
CA ASP A 311 -6.43 23.89 -8.17
C ASP A 311 -7.38 22.82 -8.70
N SER A 312 -7.25 21.59 -8.20
CA SER A 312 -8.10 20.47 -8.60
C SER A 312 -9.55 20.70 -8.17
N LEU A 313 -9.78 21.25 -6.97
CA LEU A 313 -11.11 21.63 -6.49
C LEU A 313 -11.72 22.76 -7.31
N GLU A 314 -10.95 23.78 -7.67
CA GLU A 314 -11.41 24.90 -8.49
C GLU A 314 -11.80 24.44 -9.90
N LYS A 315 -10.93 23.66 -10.55
CA LYS A 315 -11.20 23.06 -11.88
C LYS A 315 -12.44 22.17 -11.85
N TRP A 316 -12.54 21.30 -10.84
CA TRP A 316 -13.71 20.46 -10.65
C TRP A 316 -14.98 21.29 -10.46
N ARG A 317 -14.95 22.40 -9.73
CA ARG A 317 -16.14 23.25 -9.56
C ARG A 317 -16.49 24.02 -10.83
N GLY A 318 -15.50 24.46 -11.60
CA GLY A 318 -15.69 25.25 -12.84
C GLY A 318 -16.16 24.43 -14.05
N GLU A 319 -15.77 23.16 -14.16
CA GLU A 319 -16.13 22.30 -15.29
C GLU A 319 -17.47 21.57 -15.10
N ASN A 320 -17.96 21.47 -13.85
CA ASN A 320 -19.05 20.55 -13.50
C ASN A 320 -20.40 21.19 -13.20
N GLU A 321 -20.77 22.22 -13.97
CA GLU A 321 -22.15 22.73 -14.03
C GLU A 321 -23.16 21.75 -14.68
N THR A 322 -22.75 20.50 -14.98
CA THR A 322 -23.63 19.47 -15.56
C THR A 322 -24.14 18.48 -14.50
N GLU A 323 -25.46 18.22 -14.51
CA GLU A 323 -26.29 17.79 -13.36
C GLU A 323 -26.07 16.39 -12.72
N ASN A 324 -24.97 15.66 -12.94
CA ASN A 324 -24.88 14.25 -12.48
C ASN A 324 -23.61 13.84 -11.71
N GLN A 325 -22.78 14.77 -11.24
CA GLN A 325 -21.52 14.42 -10.56
C GLN A 325 -21.59 14.61 -9.04
N THR A 326 -21.04 13.64 -8.29
CA THR A 326 -21.08 13.63 -6.82
C THR A 326 -19.85 14.33 -6.21
N TYR A 327 -19.91 14.74 -4.95
CA TYR A 327 -18.74 15.27 -4.24
C TYR A 327 -17.62 14.22 -4.14
N SER A 328 -17.97 12.94 -3.99
CA SER A 328 -17.04 11.82 -4.06
C SER A 328 -16.29 11.74 -5.41
N ASP A 329 -16.95 12.05 -6.54
CA ASP A 329 -16.27 12.12 -7.85
C ASP A 329 -15.23 13.24 -7.89
N GLY A 330 -15.52 14.37 -7.23
CA GLY A 330 -14.57 15.46 -7.09
C GLY A 330 -13.35 15.08 -6.26
N MET A 331 -13.54 14.33 -5.16
CA MET A 331 -12.42 13.82 -4.39
C MET A 331 -11.60 12.78 -5.14
N ARG A 332 -12.25 11.93 -5.95
CA ARG A 332 -11.53 11.01 -6.85
C ARG A 332 -10.67 11.79 -7.84
N PHE A 333 -11.20 12.86 -8.44
CA PHE A 333 -10.44 13.72 -9.35
C PHE A 333 -9.24 14.39 -8.66
N VAL A 334 -9.43 14.92 -7.45
CA VAL A 334 -8.32 15.48 -6.63
C VAL A 334 -7.24 14.42 -6.40
N ALA A 335 -7.63 13.21 -5.96
CA ALA A 335 -6.68 12.12 -5.74
C ALA A 335 -5.92 11.74 -7.01
N GLU A 336 -6.61 11.64 -8.16
CA GLU A 336 -5.99 11.33 -9.46
C GLU A 336 -4.97 12.40 -9.87
N ARG A 337 -5.28 13.68 -9.68
CA ARG A 337 -4.37 14.79 -9.99
C ARG A 337 -3.14 14.79 -9.09
N LEU A 338 -3.29 14.45 -7.81
CA LEU A 338 -2.19 14.38 -6.88
C LEU A 338 -1.25 13.19 -7.17
N VAL A 339 -1.82 12.00 -7.42
CA VAL A 339 -1.05 10.81 -7.82
C VAL A 339 -0.27 11.07 -9.11
N ASN A 340 -0.87 11.72 -10.10
CA ASN A 340 -0.19 12.02 -11.35
C ASN A 340 0.95 13.03 -11.18
N ALA A 341 0.79 14.03 -10.32
CA ALA A 341 1.85 14.98 -10.00
C ALA A 341 3.03 14.28 -9.32
N ALA A 342 2.77 13.51 -8.25
CA ALA A 342 3.80 12.75 -7.54
C ALA A 342 4.50 11.75 -8.47
N ARG A 343 3.73 11.02 -9.29
CA ARG A 343 4.28 10.09 -10.29
C ARG A 343 5.22 10.75 -11.28
N THR A 344 4.89 11.96 -11.72
CA THR A 344 5.72 12.68 -12.71
C THR A 344 7.10 12.95 -12.13
N ILE A 345 7.18 13.39 -10.87
CA ILE A 345 8.43 13.61 -10.16
C ILE A 345 9.13 12.28 -9.85
N ALA A 346 8.39 11.29 -9.34
CA ALA A 346 8.91 9.96 -8.99
C ALA A 346 9.60 9.22 -10.15
N GLN A 347 9.21 9.52 -11.40
CA GLN A 347 9.76 8.90 -12.61
C GLN A 347 10.93 9.68 -13.21
N ASP A 348 11.19 10.90 -12.75
CA ASP A 348 12.27 11.74 -13.26
C ASP A 348 13.55 11.57 -12.41
N PRO A 349 14.61 10.96 -12.98
CA PRO A 349 15.87 10.76 -12.27
C PRO A 349 16.66 12.06 -12.02
N PHE A 350 16.23 13.19 -12.57
CA PHE A 350 16.87 14.50 -12.39
C PHE A 350 15.96 15.52 -11.69
N ALA A 351 14.78 15.10 -11.23
CA ALA A 351 13.91 16.00 -10.49
C ALA A 351 14.46 16.33 -9.10
N GLU A 352 14.24 17.57 -8.68
CA GLU A 352 14.36 17.94 -7.27
C GLU A 352 13.15 17.37 -6.52
N SER A 353 13.40 16.76 -5.36
CA SER A 353 12.35 16.12 -4.57
C SER A 353 12.63 16.26 -3.07
N PRO A 354 11.59 16.23 -2.21
CA PRO A 354 11.77 16.17 -0.77
C PRO A 354 12.65 15.00 -0.31
N TYR A 355 12.55 13.84 -0.98
CA TYR A 355 13.40 12.68 -0.68
C TYR A 355 14.87 12.95 -0.97
N MET A 356 15.17 13.55 -2.14
CA MET A 356 16.52 13.97 -2.50
C MET A 356 17.09 14.93 -1.44
N GLU A 357 16.32 15.95 -1.05
CA GLU A 357 16.71 16.94 -0.05
C GLU A 357 17.07 16.25 1.30
N LYS A 358 16.17 15.41 1.82
CA LYS A 358 16.42 14.64 3.05
C LYS A 358 17.63 13.71 2.93
N ALA A 359 17.82 13.05 1.78
CA ALA A 359 18.96 12.17 1.55
C ALA A 359 20.29 12.92 1.60
N VAL A 360 20.33 14.12 1.01
CA VAL A 360 21.52 15.00 1.02
C VAL A 360 21.83 15.47 2.44
N ASP A 361 20.82 15.84 3.22
CA ASP A 361 20.99 16.23 4.63
C ASP A 361 21.59 15.09 5.49
N GLU A 362 21.27 13.85 5.15
CA GLU A 362 21.83 12.63 5.77
C GLU A 362 23.22 12.24 5.20
N GLY A 363 23.75 13.04 4.27
CA GLY A 363 25.07 12.86 3.68
C GLY A 363 25.13 11.86 2.53
N LEU A 364 23.97 11.50 1.95
CA LEU A 364 23.88 10.62 0.78
C LEU A 364 23.83 11.44 -0.51
N SER A 365 24.55 11.00 -1.54
CA SER A 365 24.53 11.64 -2.87
C SER A 365 23.47 10.98 -3.75
N ILE A 366 22.20 11.27 -3.44
CA ILE A 366 21.04 10.81 -4.21
C ILE A 366 20.48 12.01 -5.01
N GLU A 367 19.99 11.76 -6.22
CA GLU A 367 19.38 12.73 -7.12
C GLU A 367 18.11 12.10 -7.73
N GLY A 368 17.11 12.94 -8.05
CA GLY A 368 15.86 12.50 -8.68
C GLY A 368 14.70 12.27 -7.71
N GLY A 369 13.56 11.90 -8.28
CA GLY A 369 12.41 11.40 -7.51
C GLY A 369 12.60 9.97 -6.99
N LYS A 370 11.79 9.59 -6.00
CA LYS A 370 11.74 8.24 -5.44
C LYS A 370 10.60 7.46 -6.10
N LEU A 371 10.93 6.48 -6.94
CA LEU A 371 9.93 5.62 -7.56
C LEU A 371 9.34 4.64 -6.53
N ASP A 372 8.15 4.96 -6.03
CA ASP A 372 7.37 4.11 -5.11
C ASP A 372 5.96 3.77 -5.61
N ASP A 373 5.27 2.90 -4.87
CA ASP A 373 3.82 2.81 -4.89
C ASP A 373 3.24 4.13 -4.33
N ILE A 374 2.29 4.74 -5.05
CA ILE A 374 1.71 6.04 -4.72
C ILE A 374 0.22 5.85 -4.48
N SER A 375 -0.19 6.08 -3.24
CA SER A 375 -1.58 5.91 -2.82
C SER A 375 -2.11 7.18 -2.18
N VAL A 376 -3.26 7.66 -2.67
CA VAL A 376 -3.95 8.84 -2.13
C VAL A 376 -5.41 8.50 -1.87
N VAL A 377 -5.89 8.81 -0.67
CA VAL A 377 -7.31 8.96 -0.35
C VAL A 377 -7.58 10.42 -0.04
N ALA A 378 -8.46 11.04 -0.79
CA ALA A 378 -8.97 12.38 -0.53
C ALA A 378 -10.41 12.30 -0.02
N ALA A 379 -10.71 13.02 1.06
CA ALA A 379 -12.03 13.02 1.66
C ALA A 379 -12.45 14.43 2.08
N GLN A 380 -13.64 14.85 1.67
CA GLN A 380 -14.26 16.09 2.11
C GLN A 380 -15.21 15.81 3.29
N CYS A 381 -15.04 16.56 4.39
CA CYS A 381 -15.96 16.49 5.53
C CYS A 381 -17.30 17.16 5.18
N LYS A 382 -18.40 16.41 5.25
CA LYS A 382 -19.77 16.89 4.99
C LYS A 382 -20.69 16.63 6.17
N ARG A 383 -21.71 17.48 6.33
CA ARG A 383 -22.81 17.27 7.26
C ARG A 383 -23.98 16.57 6.58
N ARG A 384 -24.54 15.53 7.22
CA ARG A 384 -25.78 14.87 6.77
C ARG A 384 -26.94 15.86 6.87
N LYS A 385 -27.75 15.93 5.81
CA LYS A 385 -29.04 16.63 5.85
C LYS A 385 -29.99 15.79 6.72
N GLY A 386 -30.48 16.39 7.80
CA GLY A 386 -31.34 15.74 8.80
C GLY A 386 -32.75 15.44 8.32
#